data_AF-F4PKX7-F1
#
_entry.id   AF-F4PKX7-F1
#
_cell.length_a   1.000
_cell.length_b   1.000
_cell.length_c   1.000
_cell.angle_alpha   90.00
_cell.angle_beta   90.00
_cell.angle_gamma   90.00
#
_symmetry.space_group_name_H-M   'P 1'
#
loop_
_entity.id
_entity.type
_entity.pdbx_description
1 polymer ?
#
loop_
_entity_poly.entity_id
_entity_poly.type
_entity_poly.pdbx_seq_one_letter_code
_entity_poly.pdbx_strand_id
1 'polypeptide(L)'
;MLGNYVISSCSSFREALSCLCELDFDSVEAFKVLIGKLDIESVETKTLMTSFMMDHERHIQEITEIMAKRDERAPSRPDAKQYLTKGRVYLGGLMGEQSLLSAQLSNEHDLENAYELISKRQDKWPEAEEMIQRGVRDEHRHRIGLQQCIELLQRRQP
;
A
#
# COMPACT_ATOMS: atom_id res chain seq x y z
N MET A 1 8.38 -8.68 2.37
CA MET A 1 9.80 -8.24 2.39
C MET A 1 10.27 -7.84 0.98
N LEU A 2 9.46 -7.08 0.23
CA LEU A 2 9.82 -6.62 -1.13
C LEU A 2 10.05 -5.11 -1.20
N GLY A 3 9.31 -4.30 -0.42
CA GLY A 3 9.37 -2.82 -0.51
C GLY A 3 10.76 -2.21 -0.29
N ASN A 4 11.49 -2.67 0.74
CA ASN A 4 12.83 -2.18 1.05
C ASN A 4 13.84 -2.37 -0.09
N TYR A 5 13.83 -3.53 -0.73
CA TYR A 5 14.77 -3.84 -1.80
C TYR A 5 14.46 -3.03 -3.05
N VAL A 6 13.18 -2.84 -3.39
CA VAL A 6 12.75 -2.13 -4.58
C VAL A 6 13.19 -0.65 -4.51
N ILE A 7 12.83 0.08 -3.45
CA ILE A 7 13.15 1.52 -3.36
C ILE A 7 14.66 1.77 -3.24
N SER A 8 15.38 0.93 -2.48
CA SER A 8 16.84 1.08 -2.32
C SER A 8 17.63 0.79 -3.61
N SER A 9 17.07 -0.03 -4.51
CA SER A 9 17.68 -0.32 -5.82
C SER A 9 17.45 0.77 -6.87
N CYS A 10 16.53 1.71 -6.63
CA CYS A 10 16.19 2.77 -7.58
C CYS A 10 17.33 3.79 -7.72
N SER A 11 17.80 3.97 -8.94
CA SER A 11 18.90 4.85 -9.31
C SER A 11 18.55 6.34 -9.26
N SER A 12 17.26 6.67 -9.32
CA SER A 12 16.76 8.05 -9.32
C SER A 12 15.45 8.19 -8.53
N PHE A 13 15.16 9.40 -8.07
CA PHE A 13 13.90 9.70 -7.38
C PHE A 13 12.68 9.44 -8.25
N ARG A 14 12.76 9.71 -9.56
CA ARG A 14 11.73 9.38 -10.55
C ARG A 14 11.40 7.88 -10.56
N GLU A 15 12.44 7.05 -10.58
CA GLU A 15 12.31 5.60 -10.55
C GLU A 15 11.72 5.14 -9.21
N ALA A 16 12.17 5.73 -8.10
CA ALA A 16 11.62 5.46 -6.78
C ALA A 16 10.13 5.80 -6.67
N LEU A 17 9.69 6.94 -7.23
CA LEU A 17 8.27 7.31 -7.30
C LEU A 17 7.46 6.34 -8.17
N SER A 18 8.03 5.88 -9.28
CA SER A 18 7.39 4.89 -10.14
C SER A 18 7.18 3.57 -9.39
N CYS A 19 8.24 3.07 -8.74
CA CYS A 19 8.14 1.87 -7.92
C CYS A 19 7.16 2.02 -6.75
N LEU A 20 7.12 3.19 -6.11
CA LEU A 20 6.16 3.47 -5.03
C LEU A 20 4.72 3.40 -5.56
N CYS A 21 4.45 4.02 -6.71
CA CYS A 21 3.13 3.98 -7.36
C CYS A 21 2.69 2.55 -7.70
N GLU A 22 3.61 1.69 -8.16
CA GLU A 22 3.31 0.27 -8.40
C GLU A 22 2.95 -0.48 -7.11
N LEU A 23 3.63 -0.18 -5.99
CA LEU A 23 3.30 -0.75 -4.68
C LEU A 23 1.91 -0.30 -4.20
N ASP A 24 1.52 0.96 -4.42
CA ASP A 24 0.18 1.44 -4.09
C ASP A 24 -0.90 0.75 -4.94
N PHE A 25 -0.64 0.54 -6.24
CA PHE A 25 -1.55 -0.26 -7.08
C PHE A 25 -1.73 -1.68 -6.53
N ASP A 26 -0.64 -2.31 -6.08
CA ASP A 26 -0.69 -3.63 -5.44
C ASP A 26 -1.53 -3.60 -4.16
N SER A 27 -1.37 -2.57 -3.32
CA SER A 27 -2.17 -2.41 -2.10
C SER A 27 -3.65 -2.25 -2.39
N VAL A 28 -4.03 -1.42 -3.37
CA VAL A 28 -5.44 -1.24 -3.78
C VAL A 28 -6.07 -2.58 -4.18
N GLU A 29 -5.38 -3.42 -4.95
CA GLU A 29 -5.91 -4.73 -5.33
C GLU A 29 -5.97 -5.70 -4.17
N ALA A 30 -4.99 -5.65 -3.28
CA ALA A 30 -4.95 -6.46 -2.08
C ALA A 30 -6.12 -6.14 -1.14
N PHE A 31 -6.42 -4.85 -0.92
CA PHE A 31 -7.58 -4.39 -0.17
C PHE A 31 -8.90 -4.81 -0.81
N LYS A 32 -9.04 -4.75 -2.15
CA LYS A 32 -10.25 -5.24 -2.82
C LYS A 32 -10.51 -6.73 -2.55
N VAL A 33 -9.46 -7.55 -2.59
CA VAL A 33 -9.57 -8.98 -2.26
C VAL A 33 -9.92 -9.16 -0.79
N LEU A 34 -9.25 -8.44 0.12
CA LEU A 34 -9.52 -8.47 1.55
C LEU A 34 -10.99 -8.12 1.83
N ILE A 35 -11.44 -6.93 1.41
CA ILE A 35 -12.81 -6.43 1.63
C ILE A 35 -13.86 -7.40 1.09
N GLY A 36 -13.62 -8.01 -0.08
CA GLY A 36 -14.52 -9.00 -0.68
C GLY A 36 -14.58 -10.33 0.07
N LYS A 37 -13.56 -10.67 0.86
CA LYS A 37 -13.47 -11.89 1.67
C LYS A 37 -13.85 -11.69 3.15
N LEU A 38 -13.82 -10.45 3.66
CA LEU A 38 -14.27 -10.14 5.02
C LEU A 38 -15.76 -10.49 5.18
N ASP A 39 -16.14 -11.03 6.34
CA ASP A 39 -17.53 -11.39 6.62
C ASP A 39 -18.45 -10.15 6.69
N ILE A 40 -19.75 -10.31 6.46
CA ILE A 40 -20.74 -9.21 6.46
C ILE A 40 -20.92 -8.62 7.87
N GLU A 41 -20.69 -9.40 8.93
CA GLU A 41 -20.80 -8.95 10.32
C GLU A 41 -19.70 -7.97 10.77
N SER A 42 -18.71 -7.67 9.91
CA SER A 42 -17.62 -6.72 10.21
C SER A 42 -17.76 -5.39 9.45
N VAL A 43 -18.95 -4.78 9.47
CA VAL A 43 -19.24 -3.51 8.76
C VAL A 43 -18.22 -2.42 9.09
N GLU A 44 -17.84 -2.28 10.36
CA GLU A 44 -16.84 -1.30 10.81
C GLU A 44 -15.46 -1.63 10.23
N THR A 45 -15.05 -2.90 10.25
CA THR A 45 -13.77 -3.35 9.67
C THR A 45 -13.75 -3.11 8.17
N LYS A 46 -14.82 -3.45 7.45
CA LYS A 46 -14.95 -3.18 6.00
C LYS A 46 -14.87 -1.69 5.69
N THR A 47 -15.54 -0.86 6.48
CA THR A 47 -15.49 0.60 6.33
C THR A 47 -14.07 1.12 6.54
N LEU A 48 -13.38 0.62 7.57
CA LEU A 48 -11.98 0.98 7.85
C LEU A 48 -11.05 0.54 6.70
N MET A 49 -11.14 -0.72 6.25
CA MET A 49 -10.33 -1.23 5.12
C MET A 49 -10.61 -0.46 3.83
N THR A 50 -11.87 -0.07 3.59
CA THR A 50 -12.23 0.77 2.45
C THR A 50 -11.58 2.14 2.54
N SER A 51 -11.51 2.74 3.74
CA SER A 51 -10.82 4.02 3.92
C SER A 51 -9.32 3.92 3.59
N PHE A 52 -8.64 2.86 4.04
CA PHE A 52 -7.22 2.64 3.74
C PHE A 52 -6.99 2.43 2.24
N MET A 53 -7.86 1.67 1.57
CA MET A 53 -7.81 1.53 0.11
C MET A 53 -7.93 2.88 -0.61
N MET A 54 -8.84 3.75 -0.16
CA MET A 54 -9.02 5.08 -0.74
C MET A 54 -7.81 5.99 -0.50
N ASP A 55 -7.08 5.79 0.59
CA ASP A 55 -5.82 6.50 0.84
C ASP A 55 -4.76 6.14 -0.21
N HIS A 56 -4.60 4.85 -0.56
CA HIS A 56 -3.71 4.44 -1.66
C HIS A 56 -4.18 4.93 -3.03
N GLU A 57 -5.48 4.95 -3.31
CA GLU A 57 -6.00 5.55 -4.54
C GLU A 57 -5.63 7.03 -4.65
N ARG A 58 -5.69 7.77 -3.53
CA ARG A 58 -5.17 9.15 -3.47
C ARG A 58 -3.67 9.19 -3.72
N HIS A 59 -2.87 8.33 -3.09
CA HIS A 59 -1.42 8.33 -3.27
C HIS A 59 -1.02 8.14 -4.74
N ILE A 60 -1.66 7.20 -5.43
CA ILE A 60 -1.48 6.97 -6.89
C ILE A 60 -1.76 8.25 -7.68
N GLN A 61 -2.87 8.94 -7.36
CA GLN A 61 -3.23 10.19 -8.02
C GLN A 61 -2.17 11.28 -7.76
N GLU A 62 -1.77 11.48 -6.51
CA GLU A 62 -0.79 12.51 -6.13
C GLU A 62 0.58 12.25 -6.78
N ILE A 63 1.06 11.00 -6.81
CA ILE A 63 2.30 10.61 -7.50
C ILE A 63 2.17 10.90 -9.01
N THR A 64 1.04 10.54 -9.62
CA THR A 64 0.79 10.79 -11.04
C THR A 64 0.84 12.28 -11.37
N GLU A 65 0.22 13.13 -10.55
CA GLU A 65 0.24 14.57 -10.71
C GLU A 65 1.64 15.17 -10.52
N ILE A 66 2.41 14.67 -9.54
CA ILE A 66 3.80 15.09 -9.31
C ILE A 66 4.68 14.75 -10.51
N MET A 67 4.57 13.54 -11.05
CA MET A 67 5.35 13.13 -12.22
C MET A 67 4.97 13.95 -13.46
N ALA A 68 3.67 14.20 -13.67
CA ALA A 68 3.20 14.99 -14.80
C ALA A 68 3.73 16.45 -14.79
N LYS A 69 3.94 17.06 -13.61
CA LYS A 69 4.55 18.40 -13.50
C LYS A 69 5.98 18.49 -14.04
N ARG A 70 6.64 17.35 -14.25
CA ARG A 70 7.98 17.24 -14.83
C ARG A 70 8.01 16.58 -16.21
N ASP A 71 6.86 16.49 -16.88
CA ASP A 71 6.71 15.77 -18.14
C ASP A 71 7.11 14.28 -18.04
N GLU A 72 7.06 13.71 -16.83
CA GLU A 72 7.34 12.31 -16.56
C GLU A 72 6.04 11.52 -16.54
N ARG A 73 6.10 10.28 -17.04
CA ARG A 73 4.95 9.37 -17.03
C ARG A 73 4.99 8.47 -15.81
N ALA A 74 3.96 8.55 -14.96
CA ALA A 74 3.72 7.57 -13.90
C ALA A 74 3.32 6.20 -14.47
N PRO A 75 3.64 5.10 -13.77
CA PRO A 75 3.13 3.78 -14.11
C PRO A 75 1.61 3.77 -14.16
N SER A 76 1.07 3.06 -15.13
CA SER A 76 -0.37 2.78 -15.19
C SER A 76 -0.67 1.42 -14.57
N ARG A 77 -1.93 1.16 -14.23
CA ARG A 77 -2.37 -0.14 -13.70
C ARG A 77 -1.96 -1.34 -14.58
N PRO A 78 -1.98 -1.27 -15.93
CA PRO A 78 -1.39 -2.29 -16.80
C PRO A 78 0.12 -2.48 -16.67
N ASP A 79 0.87 -1.44 -16.29
CA ASP A 79 2.33 -1.50 -16.13
C ASP A 79 2.69 -2.27 -14.84
N ALA A 80 1.91 -2.11 -13.77
CA ALA A 80 2.06 -2.84 -12.49
C ALA A 80 1.70 -4.34 -12.55
N LYS A 81 1.22 -4.85 -13.70
CA LYS A 81 0.54 -6.15 -13.85
C LYS A 81 1.35 -7.38 -13.40
N GLN A 82 2.68 -7.30 -13.46
CA GLN A 82 3.56 -8.42 -13.10
C GLN A 82 3.68 -8.61 -11.58
N TYR A 83 3.59 -7.53 -10.80
CA TYR A 83 3.60 -7.55 -9.33
C TYR A 83 2.17 -7.74 -8.77
N LEU A 84 1.17 -7.09 -9.40
CA LEU A 84 -0.27 -7.22 -9.09
C LEU A 84 -0.76 -8.67 -9.08
N THR A 85 -0.23 -9.51 -9.99
CA THR A 85 -0.63 -10.91 -10.09
C THR A 85 -0.14 -11.72 -8.88
N LYS A 86 1.05 -11.42 -8.33
CA LYS A 86 1.62 -12.18 -7.21
C LYS A 86 0.89 -11.92 -5.90
N GLY A 87 0.64 -10.65 -5.56
CA GLY A 87 -0.09 -10.27 -4.35
C GLY A 87 -1.52 -10.80 -4.33
N ARG A 88 -2.23 -10.68 -5.47
CA ARG A 88 -3.59 -11.17 -5.63
C ARG A 88 -3.71 -12.69 -5.59
N VAL A 89 -2.77 -13.43 -6.21
CA VAL A 89 -2.74 -14.91 -6.14
C VAL A 89 -2.44 -15.37 -4.71
N TYR A 90 -1.49 -14.71 -4.04
CA TYR A 90 -1.14 -15.02 -2.66
C TYR A 90 -2.35 -14.86 -1.73
N LEU A 91 -3.01 -13.70 -1.71
CA LEU A 91 -4.22 -13.48 -0.92
C LEU A 91 -5.39 -14.36 -1.36
N GLY A 92 -5.49 -14.66 -2.66
CA GLY A 92 -6.51 -15.54 -3.23
C GLY A 92 -6.50 -16.94 -2.61
N GLY A 93 -5.31 -17.48 -2.32
CA GLY A 93 -5.12 -18.79 -1.72
C GLY A 93 -5.27 -18.86 -0.20
N LEU A 94 -5.33 -17.72 0.50
CA LEU A 94 -5.47 -17.69 1.95
C LEU A 94 -6.92 -17.99 2.38
N MET A 95 -7.02 -18.83 3.41
CA MET A 95 -8.25 -19.16 4.13
C MET A 95 -8.22 -18.52 5.51
N GLY A 96 -9.38 -18.00 5.94
CA GLY A 96 -9.52 -17.35 7.24
C GLY A 96 -9.18 -15.86 7.22
N GLU A 97 -10.01 -15.09 7.92
CA GLU A 97 -9.90 -13.63 8.03
C GLU A 97 -8.56 -13.20 8.64
N GLN A 98 -8.05 -13.92 9.65
CA GLN A 98 -6.78 -13.62 10.29
C GLN A 98 -5.60 -13.69 9.32
N SER A 99 -5.55 -14.72 8.47
CA SER A 99 -4.47 -14.90 7.49
C SER A 99 -4.51 -13.80 6.43
N LEU A 100 -5.71 -13.38 5.99
CA LEU A 100 -5.88 -12.27 5.06
C LEU A 100 -5.41 -10.95 5.67
N LEU A 101 -5.85 -10.63 6.90
CA LEU A 101 -5.44 -9.42 7.61
C LEU A 101 -3.93 -9.40 7.89
N SER A 102 -3.35 -10.54 8.26
CA SER A 102 -1.91 -10.67 8.53
C SER A 102 -1.07 -10.50 7.27
N ALA A 103 -1.55 -11.02 6.14
CA ALA A 103 -0.92 -10.79 4.85
C ALA A 103 -0.99 -9.32 4.43
N GLN A 104 -2.15 -8.66 4.61
CA GLN A 104 -2.27 -7.23 4.35
C GLN A 104 -1.37 -6.40 5.27
N LEU A 105 -1.28 -6.74 6.56
CA LEU A 105 -0.38 -6.08 7.51
C LEU A 105 1.09 -6.15 7.05
N SER A 106 1.50 -7.27 6.47
CA SER A 106 2.85 -7.38 5.89
C SER A 106 3.04 -6.49 4.67
N ASN A 107 2.00 -6.26 3.86
CA ASN A 107 2.07 -5.35 2.71
C ASN A 107 2.21 -3.90 3.18
N GLU A 108 1.38 -3.47 4.14
CA GLU A 108 1.46 -2.11 4.72
C GLU A 108 2.83 -1.86 5.37
N HIS A 109 3.42 -2.86 6.02
CA HIS A 109 4.76 -2.70 6.57
C HIS A 109 5.84 -2.52 5.48
N ASP A 110 5.73 -3.23 4.36
CA ASP A 110 6.63 -3.04 3.21
C ASP A 110 6.45 -1.63 2.58
N LEU A 111 5.21 -1.10 2.56
CA LEU A 111 4.87 0.24 2.07
C LEU A 111 5.34 1.36 3.00
N GLU A 112 5.09 1.25 4.31
CA GLU A 112 5.59 2.17 5.34
C GLU A 112 7.12 2.35 5.19
N ASN A 113 7.83 1.23 5.07
CA ASN A 113 9.26 1.23 4.82
C ASN A 113 9.65 1.90 3.49
N ALA A 114 8.90 1.65 2.41
CA ALA A 114 9.13 2.27 1.10
C ALA A 114 8.97 3.80 1.16
N TYR A 115 7.91 4.29 1.81
CA TYR A 115 7.66 5.71 2.06
C TYR A 115 8.72 6.33 2.97
N GLU A 116 9.17 5.62 4.00
CA GLU A 116 10.28 6.09 4.83
C GLU A 116 11.58 6.22 4.03
N LEU A 117 11.92 5.23 3.20
CA LEU A 117 13.12 5.27 2.37
C LEU A 117 13.08 6.41 1.36
N ILE A 118 11.95 6.57 0.66
CA ILE A 118 11.81 7.64 -0.33
C ILE A 118 11.89 9.03 0.33
N SER A 119 11.38 9.18 1.55
CA SER A 119 11.45 10.44 2.33
C SER A 119 12.88 10.86 2.67
N LYS A 120 13.80 9.90 2.79
CA LYS A 120 15.21 10.09 3.17
C LYS A 120 16.13 10.31 1.95
N ARG A 121 15.62 10.22 0.73
CA ARG A 121 16.41 10.40 -0.49
C ARG A 121 16.90 11.85 -0.64
N GLN A 122 18.16 12.00 -1.05
CA GLN A 122 18.78 13.32 -1.26
C GLN A 122 18.35 13.98 -2.58
N ASP A 123 17.98 13.20 -3.58
CA ASP A 123 17.54 13.65 -4.90
C ASP A 123 16.02 13.89 -4.97
N LYS A 124 15.36 13.98 -3.81
CA LYS A 124 13.90 14.16 -3.69
C LYS A 124 13.44 15.47 -4.33
N TRP A 125 12.34 15.39 -5.07
CA TRP A 125 11.73 16.57 -5.66
C TRP A 125 10.97 17.38 -4.59
N PRO A 126 11.16 18.71 -4.51
CA PRO A 126 10.52 19.54 -3.49
C PRO A 126 8.98 19.42 -3.46
N GLU A 127 8.34 19.34 -4.63
CA GLU A 127 6.89 19.22 -4.77
C GLU A 127 6.33 17.88 -4.27
N ALA A 128 7.18 16.87 -4.02
CA ALA A 128 6.77 15.58 -3.50
C ALA A 128 6.86 15.47 -1.97
N GLU A 129 7.49 16.44 -1.29
CA GLU A 129 7.75 16.38 0.16
C GLU A 129 6.46 16.17 0.96
N GLU A 130 5.46 17.01 0.75
CA GLU A 130 4.23 16.96 1.53
C GLU A 130 3.49 15.62 1.34
N MET A 131 3.39 15.15 0.09
CA MET A 131 2.76 13.87 -0.25
C MET A 131 3.49 12.71 0.42
N ILE A 132 4.82 12.68 0.37
CA ILE A 132 5.61 11.60 0.98
C ILE A 132 5.42 11.59 2.51
N GLN A 133 5.49 12.75 3.16
CA GLN A 133 5.31 12.83 4.61
C GLN A 133 3.89 12.43 5.03
N ARG A 134 2.88 12.75 4.21
CA ARG A 134 1.51 12.31 4.41
C ARG A 134 1.39 10.79 4.23
N GLY A 135 1.97 10.23 3.17
CA GLY A 135 2.04 8.79 2.93
C GLY A 135 2.63 8.03 4.11
N VAL A 136 3.79 8.45 4.65
CA VAL A 136 4.38 7.83 5.87
C VAL A 136 3.37 7.75 7.03
N ARG A 137 2.59 8.82 7.25
CA ARG A 137 1.58 8.83 8.33
C ARG A 137 0.39 7.93 8.02
N ASP A 138 -0.02 7.88 6.76
CA ASP A 138 -1.11 7.03 6.31
C ASP A 138 -0.74 5.55 6.49
N GLU A 139 0.44 5.13 6.00
CA GLU A 139 0.94 3.75 6.13
C GLU A 139 1.08 3.31 7.60
N HIS A 140 1.63 4.19 8.45
CA HIS A 140 1.72 3.92 9.88
C HIS A 140 0.33 3.73 10.52
N ARG A 141 -0.66 4.53 10.11
CA ARG A 141 -2.06 4.40 10.57
C ARG A 141 -2.69 3.10 10.06
N HIS A 142 -2.46 2.73 8.80
CA HIS A 142 -2.96 1.47 8.23
C HIS A 142 -2.43 0.27 9.00
N ARG A 143 -1.11 0.24 9.25
CA ARG A 143 -0.44 -0.81 10.02
C ARG A 143 -1.04 -0.98 11.41
N ILE A 144 -1.23 0.13 12.15
CA ILE A 144 -1.84 0.10 13.47
C ILE A 144 -3.30 -0.39 13.39
N GLY A 145 -4.08 0.10 12.43
CA GLY A 145 -5.49 -0.30 12.27
C GLY A 145 -5.64 -1.79 11.97
N LEU A 146 -4.80 -2.35 11.10
CA LEU A 146 -4.78 -3.79 10.80
C LEU A 146 -4.37 -4.63 12.01
N GLN A 147 -3.34 -4.20 12.75
CA GLN A 147 -2.91 -4.86 13.98
C GLN A 147 -4.04 -4.93 15.01
N GLN A 148 -4.77 -3.84 15.20
CA GLN A 148 -5.94 -3.78 16.08
C GLN A 148 -7.07 -4.71 15.60
N CYS A 149 -7.33 -4.79 14.30
CA CYS A 149 -8.32 -5.70 13.74
C CYS A 149 -7.96 -7.17 14.01
N ILE A 150 -6.69 -7.54 13.84
CA ILE A 150 -6.20 -8.89 14.13
C ILE A 150 -6.38 -9.23 15.62
N GLU A 151 -6.00 -8.32 16.52
CA GLU A 151 -6.17 -8.53 17.96
C GLU A 151 -7.64 -8.68 18.37
N LEU A 152 -8.53 -7.88 17.79
CA LEU A 152 -9.97 -7.99 18.03
C LEU A 152 -10.53 -9.32 17.53
N LEU A 153 -10.09 -9.79 16.36
CA LEU A 153 -10.50 -11.08 15.81
C LEU A 153 -10.05 -12.23 16.71
N GLN A 154 -8.80 -12.21 17.19
CA GLN A 154 -8.25 -13.21 18.10
C GLN A 154 -9.01 -13.28 19.43
N ARG A 155 -9.49 -12.14 19.94
CA ARG A 155 -10.31 -12.10 21.17
C ARG A 155 -11.72 -12.65 20.98
N ARG A 156 -12.24 -12.71 19.75
CA ARG A 156 -13.58 -13.22 19.41
C ARG A 156 -13.60 -14.72 19.14
N GLN A 157 -12.45 -15.33 18.86
CA GLN A 157 -12.34 -16.78 18.66
C GLN A 157 -12.18 -17.48 20.02
N PRO A 158 -13.11 -18.35 20.44
CA PRO A 158 -13.04 -19.07 21.71
C PRO A 158 -11.95 -20.16 21.71
#